data_AF-A0A3N1WV98-F1
#
_entry.id   AF-A0A3N1WV98-F1
#
_cell.length_a   1.000
_cell.length_b   1.000
_cell.length_c   1.000
_cell.angle_alpha   90.00
_cell.angle_beta   90.00
_cell.angle_gamma   90.00
#
_symmetry.space_group_name_H-M   'P 1'
#
loop_
_entity.id
_entity.type
_entity.pdbx_description
1 polymer ?
#
loop_
_entity_poly.entity_id
_entity_poly.type
_entity_poly.pdbx_seq_one_letter_code
_entity_poly.pdbx_strand_id
1 'polypeptide(L)'
;MPIDVKQAVVTAKDAVQKLFHDEDLRNIGLEEVVYDELNHCWRVTVGFSRPWDEPMVAGLGFAFSKEPVSVKRTYKVVKLNDQDGSLMAVENRC
;
A
#
# COMPACT_ATOMS: atom_id res chain seq x y z
N MET A 1 -1.89 -17.52 17.70
CA MET A 1 -0.81 -16.79 18.41
C MET A 1 -0.88 -15.39 17.88
N PRO A 2 -0.86 -14.36 18.74
CA PRO A 2 -0.91 -12.98 18.28
C PRO A 2 0.20 -12.73 17.27
N ILE A 3 -0.15 -12.05 16.18
CA ILE A 3 0.80 -11.73 15.12
C ILE A 3 1.69 -10.56 15.55
N ASP A 4 2.98 -10.67 15.25
CA ASP A 4 3.92 -9.57 15.50
C ASP A 4 3.89 -8.52 14.38
N VAL A 5 4.57 -7.40 14.62
CA VAL A 5 4.63 -6.28 13.66
C VAL A 5 5.17 -6.69 12.28
N LYS A 6 6.09 -7.66 12.20
CA LYS A 6 6.67 -8.10 10.92
C LYS A 6 5.66 -8.93 10.15
N GLN A 7 4.96 -9.82 10.85
CA GLN A 7 3.88 -10.63 10.28
C GLN A 7 2.72 -9.75 9.81
N ALA A 8 2.36 -8.72 10.57
CA ALA A 8 1.35 -7.74 10.15
C ALA A 8 1.74 -7.05 8.84
N VAL A 9 2.99 -6.58 8.71
CA VAL A 9 3.48 -5.93 7.48
C VAL A 9 3.45 -6.86 6.27
N VAL A 10 3.91 -8.10 6.43
CA VAL A 10 3.90 -9.10 5.34
C VAL A 10 2.47 -9.39 4.91
N THR A 11 1.58 -9.63 5.88
CA THR A 11 0.16 -9.94 5.63
C THR A 11 -0.56 -8.77 4.97
N ALA A 12 -0.27 -7.53 5.37
CA ALA A 12 -0.87 -6.35 4.77
C ALA A 12 -0.45 -6.15 3.31
N LYS A 13 0.82 -6.36 2.98
CA LYS A 13 1.31 -6.29 1.59
C LYS A 13 0.67 -7.35 0.71
N ASP A 14 0.57 -8.58 1.21
CA ASP A 14 -0.07 -9.70 0.53
C ASP A 14 -1.58 -9.44 0.32
N ALA A 15 -2.27 -8.91 1.33
CA ALA A 15 -3.67 -8.52 1.22
C ALA A 15 -3.89 -7.46 0.13
N VAL A 16 -3.04 -6.44 0.06
CA VAL A 16 -3.10 -5.40 -0.99
C VAL A 16 -2.85 -6.00 -2.37
N GLN A 17 -1.84 -6.87 -2.52
CA GLN A 17 -1.55 -7.55 -3.78
C GLN A 17 -2.73 -8.40 -4.26
N LYS A 18 -3.37 -9.15 -3.36
CA LYS A 18 -4.50 -10.03 -3.69
C LYS A 18 -5.75 -9.24 -4.04
N LEU A 19 -6.10 -8.22 -3.25
CA LEU A 19 -7.33 -7.45 -3.45
C LEU A 19 -7.31 -6.63 -4.75
N PHE A 20 -6.14 -6.15 -5.15
CA PHE A 20 -5.99 -5.32 -6.35
C PHE A 20 -5.12 -5.99 -7.42
N HIS A 21 -5.15 -7.33 -7.48
CA HIS A 21 -4.30 -8.11 -8.39
C HIS A 21 -4.53 -7.76 -9.87
N ASP A 22 -5.75 -7.37 -10.24
CA ASP A 22 -6.13 -6.98 -11.61
C ASP A 22 -5.62 -5.58 -12.01
N GLU A 23 -5.02 -4.83 -11.08
CA GLU A 23 -4.65 -3.41 -11.28
C GLU A 23 -3.16 -3.20 -11.58
N ASP A 24 -2.41 -4.26 -11.85
CA ASP A 24 -0.96 -4.25 -12.15
C ASP A 24 -0.16 -3.39 -11.15
N LEU A 25 -0.26 -3.74 -9.87
CA LEU A 25 0.41 -3.01 -8.80
C LEU A 25 1.94 -3.05 -8.94
N ARG A 26 2.57 -1.89 -8.84
CA ARG A 26 4.03 -1.73 -8.87
C ARG A 26 4.53 -1.01 -7.61
N ASN A 27 5.83 -1.13 -7.34
CA ASN A 27 6.53 -0.36 -6.29
C ASN A 27 5.89 -0.47 -4.89
N ILE A 28 5.39 -1.65 -4.53
CA ILE A 28 4.70 -1.92 -3.25
C ILE A 28 5.69 -1.77 -2.09
N GLY A 29 5.38 -0.86 -1.17
CA GLY A 29 6.22 -0.47 -0.05
C GLY A 29 5.46 -0.39 1.26
N LEU A 30 6.19 -0.53 2.37
CA LEU A 30 5.69 -0.18 3.70
C LEU A 30 5.90 1.31 3.89
N GLU A 31 4.86 2.02 4.32
CA GLU A 31 4.93 3.46 4.61
C GLU A 31 4.84 3.72 6.13
N GLU A 32 3.94 3.02 6.82
CA GLU A 32 3.75 3.16 8.28
C GLU A 32 3.18 1.86 8.87
N VAL A 33 3.49 1.56 10.13
CA VAL A 33 2.79 0.53 10.90
C VAL A 33 2.57 1.02 12.34
N VAL A 34 1.34 0.90 12.82
CA VAL A 34 0.93 1.32 14.16
C VAL A 34 0.08 0.21 14.77
N TYR A 35 0.32 -0.08 16.04
CA TYR A 35 -0.60 -0.90 16.83
C TYR A 35 -1.69 -0.02 17.41
N ASP A 36 -2.96 -0.36 17.15
CA ASP A 36 -4.11 0.28 17.75
C ASP A 36 -4.52 -0.51 18.99
N GLU A 37 -4.07 -0.05 20.16
CA GLU A 37 -4.34 -0.71 21.44
C GLU A 37 -5.83 -0.73 21.79
N LEU A 38 -6.60 0.27 21.34
CA LEU A 38 -8.03 0.38 21.65
C LEU A 38 -8.84 -0.65 20.86
N ASN A 39 -8.46 -0.86 19.59
CA ASN A 39 -9.18 -1.75 18.69
C ASN A 39 -8.51 -3.13 18.54
N HIS A 40 -7.42 -3.40 19.26
CA HIS A 40 -6.65 -4.63 19.19
C HIS A 40 -6.32 -5.04 17.74
N CYS A 41 -5.80 -4.10 16.95
CA CYS A 41 -5.49 -4.34 15.56
C CYS A 41 -4.21 -3.63 15.11
N TRP A 42 -3.57 -4.19 14.08
CA TRP A 42 -2.47 -3.55 13.37
C TRP A 42 -3.02 -2.67 12.25
N ARG A 43 -2.61 -1.42 12.22
CA ARG A 43 -2.87 -0.48 11.12
C ARG A 43 -1.58 -0.34 10.31
N VAL A 44 -1.56 -0.94 9.12
CA VAL A 44 -0.40 -0.92 8.22
C VAL A 44 -0.72 -0.07 7.01
N THR A 45 0.07 0.97 6.75
CA THR A 45 -0.04 1.75 5.52
C THR A 45 0.89 1.19 4.47
N VAL A 46 0.29 0.79 3.35
CA VAL A 46 0.97 0.25 2.18
C VAL A 46 0.85 1.26 1.05
N GLY A 47 1.98 1.65 0.48
CA GLY A 47 2.07 2.50 -0.69
C GLY A 47 2.39 1.67 -1.93
N PHE A 48 1.79 2.01 -3.07
CA PHE A 48 2.05 1.38 -4.36
C PHE A 48 1.73 2.35 -5.50
N SER A 49 2.05 1.97 -6.74
CA SER A 49 1.71 2.73 -7.96
C SER A 49 0.99 1.83 -8.97
N ARG A 50 0.09 2.40 -9.76
CA ARG A 50 -0.64 1.72 -10.84
C ARG A 50 -0.33 2.33 -12.21
N PRO A 51 -0.61 1.65 -13.32
CA PRO A 51 -0.34 2.18 -14.66
C PRO A 51 -1.00 3.54 -14.94
N TRP A 52 -2.16 3.81 -14.36
CA TRP A 52 -2.86 5.10 -14.50
C TRP A 52 -2.52 6.12 -13.40
N ASP A 53 -1.64 5.77 -12.45
CA ASP A 53 -1.03 6.74 -11.55
C ASP A 53 0.15 7.46 -12.23
N GLU A 54 0.69 6.90 -13.31
CA GLU A 54 1.69 7.56 -14.14
C GLU A 54 1.04 8.72 -14.89
N PRO A 55 1.63 9.94 -14.87
CA PRO A 55 1.10 11.04 -15.67
C PRO A 55 1.16 10.62 -17.14
N MET A 56 0.02 10.63 -17.84
CA MET A 56 -0.01 10.43 -19.29
C MET A 56 0.93 11.47 -19.89
N VAL A 57 2.08 11.02 -20.39
CA VAL A 57 3.07 11.87 -21.04
C VAL A 57 2.52 12.30 -22.39
N ALA A 58 1.68 13.32 -22.39
CA ALA A 58 1.16 13.94 -23.60
C ALA A 58 2.24 14.86 -24.20
N GLY A 59 3.17 14.29 -24.97
CA GLY A 59 3.98 15.05 -25.93
C GLY A 59 5.47 14.76 -25.94
N LEU A 60 6.08 14.99 -27.11
CA LEU A 60 7.51 14.85 -27.42
C LEU A 60 8.49 15.64 -26.51
N GLY A 61 8.00 16.48 -25.59
CA GLY A 61 8.82 17.33 -24.71
C GLY A 61 9.43 16.63 -23.49
N PHE A 62 8.87 15.50 -23.06
CA PHE A 62 9.34 14.76 -21.87
C PHE A 62 10.52 13.82 -22.14
N ALA A 63 10.85 13.55 -23.40
CA ALA A 63 12.02 12.74 -23.76
C ALA A 63 13.36 13.41 -23.37
N PHE A 64 13.33 14.71 -23.03
CA PHE A 64 14.51 15.53 -22.73
C PHE A 64 14.55 16.06 -21.29
N SER A 65 13.54 15.80 -20.46
CA SER A 65 13.57 16.18 -19.04
C SER A 65 14.31 15.11 -18.22
N LYS A 66 15.38 15.53 -17.53
CA LYS A 66 16.11 14.70 -16.55
C LYS A 66 15.40 14.62 -15.20
N GLU A 67 14.24 15.25 -15.05
CA GLU A 67 13.48 15.18 -13.82
C GLU A 67 12.83 13.80 -13.71
N PRO A 68 13.02 13.09 -12.59
CA PRO A 68 12.32 11.83 -12.37
C PRO A 68 10.82 12.10 -12.44
N VAL A 69 10.13 11.43 -13.35
CA VAL A 69 8.68 11.43 -13.40
C VAL A 69 8.20 11.00 -12.01
N SER A 70 7.60 11.92 -11.27
CA SER A 70 7.05 11.64 -9.95
C SER A 70 5.90 10.67 -10.14
N VAL A 71 6.15 9.39 -9.91
CA VAL A 71 5.12 8.36 -9.95
C VAL A 71 4.20 8.65 -8.77
N LYS A 72 2.97 9.06 -9.06
CA LYS A 72 1.97 9.27 -8.03
C LYS A 72 1.77 7.94 -7.30
N ARG A 73 1.89 7.95 -5.98
CA ARG A 73 1.66 6.76 -5.15
C ARG A 73 0.23 6.79 -4.62
N THR A 74 -0.42 5.64 -4.64
CA THR A 74 -1.65 5.36 -3.93
C THR A 74 -1.31 4.77 -2.57
N TYR A 75 -2.04 5.17 -1.53
CA TYR A 75 -1.82 4.75 -0.15
C TYR A 75 -3.07 4.10 0.43
N LYS A 76 -2.89 2.91 1.00
CA LYS A 76 -3.96 2.17 1.68
C LYS A 76 -3.60 1.89 3.12
N VAL A 77 -4.55 2.04 4.03
CA VAL A 77 -4.45 1.58 5.42
C VAL A 77 -5.13 0.23 5.53
N VAL A 78 -4.36 -0.80 5.83
CA VAL A 78 -4.82 -2.17 6.07
C VAL A 78 -4.97 -2.37 7.58
N LYS A 79 -6.14 -2.83 8.02
CA LYS A 79 -6.42 -3.18 9.41
C LYS A 79 -6.42 -4.70 9.55
N LEU A 80 -5.56 -5.23 10.41
CA LEU A 80 -5.44 -6.67 10.67
C LEU A 80 -5.72 -6.95 12.14
N ASN A 81 -6.52 -7.96 12.44
CA ASN A 81 -6.71 -8.42 13.81
C ASN A 81 -5.39 -8.89 14.41
N ASP A 82 -5.10 -8.53 15.65
CA ASP A 82 -3.82 -8.83 16.30
C ASP A 82 -3.66 -10.30 16.71
N GLN A 83 -4.75 -11.06 16.88
CA GLN A 83 -4.72 -12.45 17.37
C GLN A 83 -4.40 -13.47 16.28
N ASP A 84 -4.91 -13.24 15.07
CA ASP A 84 -4.84 -14.20 13.96
C ASP A 84 -4.38 -13.59 12.63
N GLY A 85 -4.20 -12.26 12.57
CA GLY A 85 -3.80 -11.56 11.35
C GLY A 85 -4.90 -11.48 10.29
N SER A 86 -6.15 -11.80 10.64
CA SER A 86 -7.27 -11.71 9.72
C SER A 86 -7.49 -10.27 9.24
N LEU A 87 -7.80 -10.13 7.96
CA LEU A 87 -8.07 -8.83 7.35
C LEU A 87 -9.41 -8.29 7.81
N MET A 88 -9.40 -7.13 8.47
CA MET A 88 -10.61 -6.46 8.94
C MET A 88 -11.10 -5.39 7.97
N ALA A 89 -10.18 -4.58 7.41
CA ALA A 89 -10.53 -3.50 6.49
C ALA A 89 -9.33 -3.07 5.63
N VAL A 90 -9.65 -2.46 4.47
CA VAL A 90 -8.70 -1.70 3.64
C VAL A 90 -9.31 -0.35 3.28
N GLU A 91 -8.66 0.72 3.71
CA GLU A 91 -9.14 2.10 3.58
C GLU A 91 -8.15 2.96 2.78
N ASN A 92 -8.62 4.05 2.17
CA ASN A 92 -7.72 5.07 1.61
C ASN A 92 -7.05 5.82 2.75
N ARG A 93 -5.76 6.15 2.59
CA ARG A 93 -5.11 7.14 3.44
C ARG A 93 -5.36 8.53 2.84
N CYS A 94 -6.23 9.30 3.49
CA CYS A 94 -6.57 10.69 3.13
C CYS A 94 -5.52 11.66 3.65
#